data_AF-A0A821VRL4-F1
#
_entry.id   AF-A0A821VRL4-F1
#
_cell.length_a   1.000
_cell.length_b   1.000
_cell.length_c   1.000
_cell.angle_alpha   90.00
_cell.angle_beta   90.00
_cell.angle_gamma   90.00
#
_symmetry.space_group_name_H-M   'P 1'
#
loop_
_entity.id
_entity.type
_entity.pdbx_description
1 polymer ?
#
loop_
_entity_poly.entity_id
_entity_poly.type
_entity_poly.pdbx_seq_one_letter_code
_entity_poly.pdbx_strand_id
1 'polypeptide(L)'
;MLLFSNHIKFLASIEELNRCTNCRMVKAKYACNKCENENFCSSCYETVHTPPVMQKHQRLSKDEKPPEAIPCIIHPKKSLEYWCLICSKLICIDCLLFQHKDHNYILLDDVIQGFKTKVIAFRE
;
A
#
# COMPACT_ATOMS: atom_id res chain seq x y z
N MET A 1 -3.52 19.09 16.67
CA MET A 1 -4.54 18.88 15.60
C MET A 1 -3.94 18.29 14.31
N LEU A 2 -2.80 18.80 13.80
CA LEU A 2 -2.18 18.33 12.54
C LEU A 2 -1.72 16.86 12.53
N LEU A 3 -1.25 16.33 13.67
CA LEU A 3 -0.81 14.93 13.79
C LEU A 3 -1.98 13.95 13.65
N PHE A 4 -3.16 14.28 14.19
CA PHE A 4 -4.36 13.46 14.10
C PHE A 4 -4.91 13.40 12.67
N SER A 5 -4.90 14.54 11.97
CA SER A 5 -5.28 14.58 10.55
C SER A 5 -4.35 13.74 9.67
N ASN A 6 -3.04 13.82 9.90
CA ASN A 6 -2.08 12.98 9.17
C ASN A 6 -2.26 11.49 9.47
N HIS A 7 -2.61 11.11 10.70
CA HIS A 7 -2.91 9.72 11.05
C HIS A 7 -4.13 9.18 10.29
N ILE A 8 -5.23 9.93 10.24
CA ILE A 8 -6.43 9.51 9.49
C ILE A 8 -6.10 9.34 8.01
N LYS A 9 -5.38 10.29 7.41
CA LYS A 9 -4.98 10.23 5.99
C LYS A 9 -4.01 9.08 5.72
N PHE A 10 -3.14 8.76 6.68
CA PHE A 10 -2.25 7.63 6.61
C PHE A 10 -3.03 6.31 6.55
N LEU A 11 -3.95 6.08 7.50
CA LEU A 11 -4.80 4.90 7.52
C LEU A 11 -5.62 4.77 6.24
N ALA A 12 -6.22 5.86 5.76
CA ALA A 12 -6.92 5.88 4.49
C ALA A 12 -6.02 5.48 3.32
N SER A 13 -4.77 5.98 3.26
CA SER A 13 -3.82 5.61 2.22
C SER A 13 -3.44 4.11 2.26
N ILE A 14 -3.29 3.54 3.46
CA ILE A 14 -3.04 2.09 3.63
C ILE A 14 -4.26 1.27 3.20
N GLU A 15 -5.48 1.75 3.45
CA GLU A 15 -6.69 1.09 3.00
C GLU A 15 -6.82 1.10 1.47
N GLU A 16 -6.48 2.21 0.81
CA GLU A 16 -6.45 2.30 -0.66
C GLU A 16 -5.46 1.30 -1.28
N LEU A 17 -4.26 1.16 -0.69
CA LEU A 17 -3.28 0.15 -1.12
C LEU A 17 -3.78 -1.30 -0.92
N ASN A 18 -4.80 -1.48 -0.09
CA ASN A 18 -5.41 -2.78 0.12
C ASN A 18 -6.54 -3.11 -0.85
N ARG A 19 -6.97 -2.17 -1.70
CA ARG A 19 -8.03 -2.40 -2.68
C ARG A 19 -7.54 -3.19 -3.89
N CYS A 20 -8.50 -3.75 -4.61
CA CYS A 20 -8.29 -4.38 -5.90
C CYS A 20 -7.64 -3.37 -6.87
N THR A 21 -6.50 -3.72 -7.45
CA THR A 21 -5.78 -2.88 -8.43
C THR A 21 -6.65 -2.57 -9.64
N ASN A 22 -7.47 -3.54 -10.08
CA ASN A 22 -8.31 -3.42 -11.27
C ASN A 22 -9.55 -2.54 -11.05
N CYS A 23 -10.42 -2.86 -10.07
CA CYS A 23 -11.66 -2.11 -9.87
C CYS A 23 -11.58 -0.98 -8.84
N ARG A 24 -10.60 -1.01 -7.94
CA ARG A 24 -10.41 -0.03 -6.84
C ARG A 24 -11.59 0.16 -5.89
N MET A 25 -12.62 -0.69 -5.96
CA MET A 25 -13.85 -0.54 -5.16
C MET A 25 -13.84 -1.34 -3.85
N VAL A 26 -13.18 -2.49 -3.84
CA VAL A 26 -13.24 -3.44 -2.72
C VAL A 26 -11.84 -3.94 -2.36
N LYS A 27 -11.67 -4.46 -1.13
CA LYS A 27 -10.41 -5.08 -0.68
C LYS A 27 -9.98 -6.21 -1.63
N ALA A 28 -8.71 -6.23 -1.98
CA ALA A 28 -8.12 -7.34 -2.69
C ALA A 28 -7.99 -8.57 -1.78
N LYS A 29 -8.28 -9.75 -2.34
CA LYS A 29 -8.20 -11.05 -1.65
C LYS A 29 -7.09 -11.93 -2.21
N TYR A 30 -6.76 -11.73 -3.49
CA TYR A 30 -5.86 -12.60 -4.22
C TYR A 30 -4.73 -11.82 -4.84
N ALA A 31 -3.54 -12.40 -4.78
CA ALA A 31 -2.41 -12.05 -5.62
C ALA A 31 -2.23 -13.14 -6.70
N CYS A 32 -1.28 -12.90 -7.60
CA CYS A 32 -0.94 -13.81 -8.67
C CYS A 32 0.58 -13.94 -8.74
N ASN A 33 1.08 -15.15 -8.98
CA ASN A 33 2.53 -15.40 -9.05
C ASN A 33 3.23 -14.74 -10.25
N LYS A 34 2.48 -14.25 -11.23
CA LYS A 34 2.99 -13.64 -12.47
C LYS A 34 2.51 -12.20 -12.70
N CYS A 35 1.40 -11.78 -12.09
CA CYS A 35 0.94 -10.38 -12.15
C CYS A 35 1.65 -9.59 -11.04
N GLU A 36 2.86 -9.12 -11.34
CA GLU A 36 3.66 -8.34 -10.40
C GLU A 36 2.90 -7.08 -9.98
N ASN A 37 2.93 -6.78 -8.68
CA ASN A 37 2.34 -5.57 -8.11
C ASN A 37 0.82 -5.43 -8.27
N GLU A 38 0.11 -6.50 -8.65
CA GLU A 38 -1.34 -6.51 -8.84
C GLU A 38 -2.02 -7.41 -7.81
N ASN A 39 -3.05 -6.85 -7.16
CA ASN A 39 -3.89 -7.56 -6.22
C ASN A 39 -5.34 -7.44 -6.66
N PHE A 40 -6.10 -8.53 -6.59
CA PHE A 40 -7.45 -8.62 -7.15
C PHE A 40 -8.47 -8.98 -6.08
N CYS A 41 -9.68 -8.46 -6.22
CA CYS A 41 -10.84 -9.06 -5.60
C CYS A 41 -11.22 -10.36 -6.34
N SER A 42 -12.10 -11.17 -5.75
CA SER A 42 -12.50 -12.46 -6.34
C SER A 42 -13.00 -12.32 -7.78
N SER A 43 -13.93 -11.41 -8.02
CA SER A 43 -14.52 -11.19 -9.34
C SER A 43 -13.48 -10.71 -10.36
N CYS A 44 -12.66 -9.70 -10.04
CA CYS A 44 -11.64 -9.22 -10.98
C CYS A 44 -10.57 -10.27 -11.25
N TYR A 45 -10.22 -11.11 -10.27
CA TYR A 45 -9.28 -12.21 -10.51
C TYR A 45 -9.82 -13.14 -11.59
N GLU A 46 -11.07 -13.59 -11.46
CA GLU A 46 -11.70 -14.51 -12.41
C GLU A 46 -11.79 -13.90 -13.81
N THR A 47 -12.21 -12.63 -13.90
CA THR A 47 -12.30 -11.93 -15.20
C THR A 47 -10.94 -11.79 -15.87
N VAL A 48 -9.93 -11.28 -15.14
CA VAL A 48 -8.59 -11.03 -15.70
C VAL A 48 -7.89 -12.33 -16.08
N HIS A 49 -8.14 -13.41 -15.33
CA HIS A 49 -7.52 -14.71 -15.57
C HIS A 49 -8.36 -15.67 -16.44
N THR A 50 -9.43 -15.18 -17.08
CA THR A 50 -10.23 -15.97 -18.03
C THR A 50 -9.45 -16.38 -19.29
N PRO A 51 -8.60 -15.52 -19.91
CA PRO A 51 -7.86 -15.90 -21.11
C PRO A 51 -6.88 -17.06 -20.87
N PRO A 52 -6.68 -18.00 -21.82
CA PRO A 52 -5.86 -19.20 -21.64
C PRO A 52 -4.41 -18.95 -21.19
N VAL A 53 -3.82 -17.82 -21.61
CA VAL A 53 -2.47 -17.41 -21.19
C VAL A 53 -2.43 -17.11 -19.69
N MET A 54 -3.45 -16.42 -19.19
CA MET A 54 -3.55 -16.00 -17.79
C MET A 54 -3.99 -17.14 -16.87
N GLN A 55 -4.74 -18.13 -17.36
CA GLN A 55 -5.12 -19.32 -16.58
C GLN A 55 -3.92 -20.14 -16.09
N LYS A 56 -2.76 -20.02 -16.75
CA LYS A 56 -1.50 -20.64 -16.30
C LYS A 56 -0.91 -19.98 -15.07
N HIS A 57 -1.41 -18.80 -14.69
CA HIS A 57 -0.97 -18.11 -13.49
C HIS A 57 -1.62 -18.73 -12.25
N GLN A 58 -0.86 -18.78 -11.16
CA GLN A 58 -1.29 -19.35 -9.89
C GLN A 58 -1.89 -18.27 -8.98
N ARG A 59 -3.11 -18.53 -8.50
CA ARG A 59 -3.78 -17.72 -7.48
C ARG A 59 -3.06 -17.90 -6.16
N LEU A 60 -2.74 -16.80 -5.50
CA LEU A 60 -2.17 -16.77 -4.15
C LEU A 60 -3.11 -16.00 -3.23
N SER A 61 -3.22 -16.41 -1.96
CA SER A 61 -3.90 -15.58 -0.96
C SER A 61 -3.08 -14.32 -0.69
N LYS A 62 -3.76 -13.18 -0.55
CA LYS A 62 -3.09 -11.94 -0.14
C LYS A 62 -2.67 -11.97 1.33
N ASP A 63 -3.42 -12.69 2.17
CA ASP A 63 -3.22 -12.72 3.63
C ASP A 63 -2.09 -13.68 4.09
N GLU A 64 -1.53 -14.50 3.19
CA GLU A 64 -0.46 -15.46 3.51
C GLU A 64 0.95 -14.93 3.24
N LYS A 65 1.07 -13.75 2.61
CA LYS A 65 2.37 -13.12 2.38
C LYS A 65 2.67 -12.10 3.48
N PRO A 66 3.91 -12.04 4.01
CA PRO A 66 4.37 -10.86 4.73
C PRO A 66 4.16 -9.63 3.82
N PRO A 67 3.91 -8.43 4.36
CA PRO A 67 3.72 -7.24 3.54
C PRO A 67 4.96 -7.03 2.68
N GLU A 68 4.91 -7.50 1.43
CA GLU A 68 5.92 -7.22 0.43
C GLU A 68 6.00 -5.71 0.26
N ALA A 69 7.21 -5.21 0.06
CA ALA A 69 7.47 -3.79 -0.09
C ALA A 69 6.53 -3.22 -1.16
N ILE A 70 5.64 -2.31 -0.77
CA ILE A 70 4.58 -1.84 -1.64
C ILE A 70 5.21 -0.95 -2.72
N PRO A 71 5.06 -1.25 -4.01
CA PRO A 71 5.69 -0.49 -5.08
C PRO A 71 5.07 0.91 -5.23
N CYS A 72 5.88 1.87 -5.65
CA CYS A 72 5.41 3.19 -6.02
C CYS A 72 4.75 3.15 -7.39
N ILE A 73 3.56 3.76 -7.51
CA ILE A 73 2.83 3.84 -8.78
C ILE A 73 3.60 4.64 -9.84
N ILE A 74 4.38 5.64 -9.41
CA ILE A 74 5.19 6.49 -10.30
C ILE A 74 6.54 5.83 -10.61
N HIS A 75 7.11 5.11 -9.62
CA HIS A 75 8.41 4.47 -9.72
C HIS A 75 8.27 2.97 -9.36
N PRO A 76 7.81 2.11 -10.29
CA PRO A 76 7.45 0.71 -9.99
C PRO A 76 8.57 -0.16 -9.43
N LYS A 77 9.83 0.26 -9.62
CA LYS A 77 11.03 -0.42 -9.10
C LYS A 77 11.42 0.03 -7.68
N LYS A 78 10.68 0.97 -7.09
CA LYS A 78 10.94 1.52 -5.76
C LYS A 78 9.76 1.24 -4.86
N SER A 79 10.05 0.95 -3.60
CA SER A 79 9.05 0.76 -2.55
C SER A 79 8.62 2.08 -1.92
N LEU A 80 7.38 2.12 -1.44
CA LEU A 80 6.85 3.19 -0.60
C LEU A 80 7.42 3.02 0.81
N GLU A 81 8.27 3.95 1.23
CA GLU A 81 9.03 3.87 2.49
C GLU A 81 8.85 5.12 3.37
N TYR A 82 8.25 6.18 2.83
CA TYR A 82 8.13 7.46 3.53
C TYR A 82 6.69 7.98 3.49
N TRP A 83 6.28 8.68 4.54
CA TRP A 83 5.06 9.47 4.58
C TRP A 83 5.40 10.96 4.52
N CYS A 84 4.96 11.64 3.46
CA CYS A 84 5.10 13.09 3.34
C CYS A 84 4.04 13.78 4.21
N LEU A 85 4.46 14.58 5.20
CA LEU A 85 3.56 15.27 6.14
C LEU A 85 2.83 16.46 5.52
N ILE A 86 3.41 17.07 4.49
CA ILE A 86 2.84 18.23 3.80
C ILE A 86 1.77 17.77 2.80
N CYS A 87 2.10 16.77 1.98
CA CYS A 87 1.16 16.25 0.98
C CYS A 87 0.19 15.21 1.54
N SER A 88 0.48 14.66 2.72
CA SER A 88 -0.23 13.52 3.32
C SER A 88 -0.30 12.34 2.34
N LYS A 89 0.86 11.88 1.86
CA LYS A 89 0.98 10.79 0.87
C LYS A 89 2.11 9.84 1.21
N LEU A 90 1.92 8.55 0.89
CA LEU A 90 2.99 7.55 0.85
C LEU A 90 3.84 7.76 -0.40
N ILE A 91 5.15 7.82 -0.22
CA ILE A 91 6.12 8.11 -1.29
C ILE A 91 7.34 7.17 -1.20
N CYS A 92 8.00 6.96 -2.34
CA CYS A 92 9.30 6.27 -2.40
C CYS A 92 10.47 7.27 -2.35
N ILE A 93 11.70 6.76 -2.31
CA ILE A 93 12.91 7.57 -2.30
C ILE A 93 13.02 8.52 -3.51
N ASP A 94 12.64 8.08 -4.71
CA ASP A 94 12.71 8.93 -5.90
C ASP A 94 11.67 10.06 -5.84
N CYS A 95 10.45 9.77 -5.37
CA CYS A 95 9.45 10.81 -5.10
C CYS A 95 9.96 11.83 -4.09
N LEU A 96 10.64 11.39 -3.02
CA LEU A 96 11.23 12.27 -2.03
C LEU A 96 12.26 13.21 -2.66
N LEU A 97 13.19 12.68 -3.45
CA LEU A 97 14.29 13.45 -4.02
C LEU A 97 13.86 14.44 -5.11
N PHE A 98 12.86 14.08 -5.93
CA PHE A 98 12.50 14.88 -7.11
C PHE A 98 11.22 15.71 -6.97
N GLN A 99 10.22 15.24 -6.22
CA GLN A 99 8.91 15.89 -6.13
C GLN A 99 8.60 16.47 -4.73
N HIS A 100 9.28 15.96 -3.70
CA HIS A 100 9.02 16.30 -2.30
C HIS A 100 10.29 16.71 -1.54
N LYS A 101 11.30 17.23 -2.25
CA LYS A 101 12.66 17.48 -1.74
C LYS A 101 12.69 18.28 -0.44
N ASP A 102 11.84 19.30 -0.34
CA ASP A 102 11.80 20.24 0.77
C ASP A 102 10.59 20.01 1.70
N HIS A 103 9.92 18.86 1.57
CA HIS A 103 8.80 18.51 2.44
C HIS A 103 9.24 17.67 3.62
N ASN A 104 8.67 17.95 4.79
CA ASN A 104 8.85 17.09 5.96
C ASN A 104 8.27 15.69 5.71
N TYR A 105 9.02 14.67 6.11
CA TYR A 105 8.63 13.27 5.97
C TYR A 105 8.98 12.46 7.22
N ILE A 106 8.41 11.27 7.31
CA ILE A 106 8.71 10.26 8.34
C ILE A 106 8.84 8.89 7.68
N LEU A 107 9.68 8.01 8.25
CA LEU A 107 9.85 6.64 7.78
C LEU A 107 8.61 5.80 8.11
N LEU A 108 8.25 4.88 7.21
CA LEU A 108 7.07 4.04 7.39
C LEU A 108 7.20 3.10 8.60
N ASP A 109 8.40 2.56 8.84
CA ASP A 109 8.69 1.74 10.02
C ASP A 109 8.44 2.51 11.32
N ASP A 110 8.90 3.77 11.41
CA ASP A 110 8.69 4.62 12.59
C ASP A 110 7.22 4.97 12.79
N VAL A 111 6.46 5.09 11.71
CA VAL A 111 5.01 5.30 11.73
C VAL A 111 4.30 4.07 12.30
N ILE A 112 4.62 2.89 11.80
CA ILE A 112 4.03 1.62 12.25
C ILE A 112 4.40 1.32 13.72
N GLN A 113 5.66 1.56 14.10
CA GLN A 113 6.12 1.41 15.48
C GLN A 113 5.46 2.44 16.40
N GLY A 114 5.43 3.72 16.02
CA GLY A 114 4.79 4.79 16.80
C GLY A 114 3.30 4.60 17.00
N PHE A 115 2.60 3.87 16.12
CA PHE A 115 1.21 3.47 16.31
C PHE A 115 1.05 2.24 17.21
N LYS A 116 1.95 1.25 17.16
CA LYS A 116 1.94 0.13 18.13
C LYS A 116 2.11 0.63 19.57
N THR A 117 2.98 1.61 19.79
CA THR A 117 3.24 2.15 21.14
C THR A 117 2.09 3.03 21.68
N LYS A 118 1.27 3.64 20.80
CA LYS A 118 0.13 4.47 21.23
C LYS A 118 -1.17 3.71 21.49
N VAL A 119 -1.30 2.46 21.04
CA VAL A 119 -2.46 1.60 21.37
C VAL A 119 -2.37 1.04 22.80
N ILE A 120 -1.18 1.00 23.41
CA ILE A 120 -0.99 0.56 24.81
C ILE A 120 -1.05 1.75 25.80
N ALA A 121 -0.96 2.99 25.33
CA ALA A 121 -0.90 4.20 26.17
C ALA A 121 -2.23 4.98 26.28
N PHE A 122 -3.38 4.33 26.09
CA PHE A 122 -4.73 4.87 26.36
C PHE A 122 -5.56 3.93 27.25
N ARG A 123 -4.92 3.36 28.27
CA ARG A 123 -5.59 2.98 29.52
C ARG A 123 -4.90 3.73 30.64
N GLU A 124 -5.45 4.89 30.99
CA GLU A 124 -5.55 5.50 32.33
C GLU A 124 -6.24 6.87 32.19
#